data_AF-A0A0V0QTH3-F1
#
_entry.id   AF-A0A0V0QTH3-F1
#
_cell.length_a   1.000
_cell.length_b   1.000
_cell.length_c   1.000
_cell.angle_alpha   90.00
_cell.angle_beta   90.00
_cell.angle_gamma   90.00
#
_symmetry.space_group_name_H-M   'P 1'
#
loop_
_entity.id
_entity.type
_entity.pdbx_description
1 polymer ?
#
loop_
_entity_poly.entity_id
_entity_poly.type
_entity_poly.pdbx_seq_one_letter_code
_entity_poly.pdbx_strand_id
1 'polypeptide(L)'
;MKNNQNKRGNTLKSIWYEIQLQRQLNHPNLLKLKDIYNEFDYIFLVMDFYQGDSLAKQFNTQLEYNLQDIQEIMFQILEGIKYMHTNKRIMHRDLKPANIIFKNQYTNELVIADFGLSTEIDIQNYLFLKVGTPGNCAPEILDVQNDKSYTELCDIYSAGIIFHHLLMGYNPFDKKEDQLTPKQVIENNLKSKIQFDNTEYKLIPTASLRLLKKMLKKYPDSRISVQDALNHEFFQLKEIEMQKIINIDREFQQLSNYDVVFVPHNKRDQLSQEQLQIVNSYSGKTELTNKNQRRQYFQKFNKDNDKQKCLYKKENT
;
A
#
# COMPACT_ATOMS: atom_id res chain seq x y z
N MET A 1 -21.37 -23.95 -28.58
CA MET A 1 -20.28 -23.56 -29.50
C MET A 1 -20.10 -22.04 -29.59
N LYS A 2 -21.06 -21.26 -30.12
CA LYS A 2 -20.94 -19.78 -30.32
C LYS A 2 -20.30 -19.00 -29.15
N ASN A 3 -20.67 -19.26 -27.89
CA ASN A 3 -20.09 -18.56 -26.72
C ASN A 3 -18.56 -18.74 -26.56
N ASN A 4 -17.98 -19.88 -26.99
CA ASN A 4 -16.54 -20.10 -26.91
C ASN A 4 -15.79 -19.41 -28.06
N GLN A 5 -16.43 -19.22 -29.22
CA GLN A 5 -15.89 -18.43 -30.33
C GLN A 5 -15.83 -16.94 -29.95
N ASN A 6 -16.91 -16.38 -29.37
CA ASN A 6 -16.89 -15.00 -28.88
C ASN A 6 -15.86 -14.79 -27.75
N LYS A 7 -15.71 -15.75 -26.82
CA LYS A 7 -14.63 -15.69 -25.81
C LYS A 7 -13.24 -15.69 -26.45
N ARG A 8 -12.92 -16.66 -27.33
CA ARG A 8 -11.63 -16.71 -28.03
C ARG A 8 -11.34 -15.45 -28.85
N GLY A 9 -12.33 -14.91 -29.57
CA GLY A 9 -12.20 -13.66 -30.33
C GLY A 9 -11.84 -12.47 -29.43
N ASN A 10 -12.50 -12.33 -28.28
CA ASN A 10 -12.18 -11.27 -27.33
C ASN A 10 -10.80 -11.46 -26.66
N THR A 11 -10.40 -12.70 -26.37
CA THR A 11 -9.06 -13.01 -25.81
C THR A 11 -7.92 -12.72 -26.80
N LEU A 12 -8.07 -13.09 -28.07
CA LEU A 12 -7.07 -12.74 -29.09
C LEU A 12 -7.01 -11.23 -29.31
N LYS A 13 -8.17 -10.54 -29.29
CA LYS A 13 -8.22 -9.08 -29.37
C LYS A 13 -7.57 -8.39 -28.16
N SER A 14 -7.70 -8.93 -26.95
CA SER A 14 -7.04 -8.34 -25.77
C SER A 14 -5.53 -8.53 -25.79
N ILE A 15 -5.03 -9.74 -26.13
CA ILE A 15 -3.59 -10.00 -26.26
C ILE A 15 -2.97 -9.11 -27.36
N TRP A 16 -3.66 -8.95 -28.50
CA TRP A 16 -3.17 -8.06 -29.56
C TRP A 16 -3.17 -6.59 -29.13
N TYR A 17 -4.15 -6.15 -28.33
CA TYR A 17 -4.20 -4.78 -27.84
C TYR A 17 -3.12 -4.51 -26.77
N GLU A 18 -2.91 -5.44 -25.83
CA GLU A 18 -1.77 -5.43 -24.89
C GLU A 18 -0.44 -5.29 -25.63
N ILE A 19 -0.22 -6.09 -26.68
CA ILE A 19 0.94 -6.00 -27.59
C ILE A 19 1.08 -4.59 -28.18
N GLN A 20 0.00 -4.01 -28.75
CA GLN A 20 0.09 -2.68 -29.38
C GLN A 20 0.41 -1.57 -28.36
N LEU A 21 -0.09 -1.68 -27.12
CA LEU A 21 0.18 -0.71 -26.07
C LEU A 21 1.60 -0.89 -25.50
N GLN A 22 1.97 -2.10 -25.10
CA GLN A 22 3.26 -2.36 -24.44
C GLN A 22 4.46 -2.11 -25.37
N ARG A 23 4.33 -2.34 -26.68
CA ARG A 23 5.38 -1.98 -27.67
C ARG A 23 5.67 -0.48 -27.74
N GLN A 24 4.76 0.38 -27.28
CA GLN A 24 4.98 1.82 -27.22
C GLN A 24 5.69 2.25 -25.94
N LEU A 25 5.78 1.39 -24.91
CA LEU A 25 6.34 1.70 -23.61
C LEU A 25 7.85 1.48 -23.59
N ASN A 26 8.62 2.53 -23.27
CA ASN A 26 10.07 2.45 -23.11
C ASN A 26 10.50 3.44 -22.01
N HIS A 27 10.47 2.96 -20.76
CA HIS A 27 10.75 3.72 -19.54
C HIS A 27 11.43 2.79 -18.51
N PRO A 28 12.43 3.24 -17.72
CA PRO A 28 13.19 2.38 -16.80
C PRO A 28 12.37 1.71 -15.69
N ASN A 29 11.11 2.13 -15.49
CA ASN A 29 10.17 1.56 -14.52
C ASN A 29 8.94 0.91 -15.16
N LEU A 30 8.97 0.54 -16.44
CA LEU A 30 7.91 -0.23 -17.11
C LEU A 30 8.50 -1.50 -17.73
N LEU A 31 7.84 -2.65 -17.57
CA LEU A 31 8.30 -3.93 -18.09
C LEU A 31 8.30 -3.91 -19.63
N LYS A 32 9.49 -3.99 -20.22
CA LYS A 32 9.68 -3.86 -21.66
C LYS A 32 9.39 -5.17 -22.40
N LEU A 33 8.52 -5.09 -23.40
CA LEU A 33 8.35 -6.10 -24.44
C LEU A 33 9.46 -5.92 -25.48
N LYS A 34 10.31 -6.94 -25.65
CA LYS A 34 11.44 -6.95 -26.60
C LYS A 34 11.05 -7.50 -27.95
N ASP A 35 10.36 -8.64 -27.95
CA ASP A 35 10.05 -9.40 -29.17
C ASP A 35 8.79 -10.25 -29.02
N ILE A 36 8.22 -10.69 -30.13
CA ILE A 36 6.95 -11.43 -30.20
C ILE A 36 7.06 -12.55 -31.23
N TYR A 37 6.91 -13.79 -30.78
CA TYR A 37 6.83 -14.97 -31.64
C TYR A 37 5.41 -15.52 -31.65
N ASN A 38 4.99 -16.08 -32.78
CA ASN A 38 3.68 -16.71 -32.96
C ASN A 38 3.89 -18.07 -33.62
N GLU A 39 3.59 -19.14 -32.91
CA GLU A 39 3.86 -20.51 -33.34
C GLU A 39 2.68 -21.42 -33.00
N PHE A 40 2.10 -22.08 -34.01
CA PHE A 40 0.87 -22.88 -33.90
C PHE A 40 -0.29 -22.10 -33.23
N ASP A 41 -0.75 -22.54 -32.06
CA ASP A 41 -1.82 -21.92 -31.26
C ASP A 41 -1.29 -20.96 -30.17
N TYR A 42 0.02 -20.66 -30.14
CA TYR A 42 0.69 -19.93 -29.05
C TYR A 42 1.33 -18.60 -29.50
N ILE A 43 1.12 -17.56 -28.69
CA ILE A 43 1.81 -16.28 -28.80
C ILE A 43 2.80 -16.18 -27.64
N PHE A 44 4.08 -15.94 -27.95
CA PHE A 44 5.16 -15.80 -26.97
C PHE A 44 5.59 -14.34 -26.87
N LEU A 45 5.48 -13.76 -25.68
CA LEU A 45 5.90 -12.40 -25.36
C LEU A 45 7.29 -12.44 -24.71
N VAL A 46 8.33 -12.01 -25.43
CA VAL A 46 9.70 -11.98 -24.91
C VAL A 46 9.94 -10.63 -24.25
N MET A 47 10.10 -10.63 -22.92
CA MET A 47 10.23 -9.44 -22.09
C MET A 47 11.60 -9.36 -21.39
N ASP A 48 11.87 -8.27 -20.68
CA ASP A 48 12.95 -8.27 -19.68
C ASP A 48 12.66 -9.27 -18.54
N PHE A 49 13.68 -10.04 -18.14
CA PHE A 49 13.62 -10.92 -16.97
C PHE A 49 14.30 -10.21 -15.80
N TYR A 50 13.62 -10.22 -14.66
CA TYR A 50 14.11 -9.63 -13.41
C TYR A 50 14.24 -10.69 -12.34
N GLN A 51 15.28 -10.58 -11.51
CA GLN A 51 15.61 -11.55 -10.46
C GLN A 51 14.95 -11.22 -9.12
N GLY A 52 14.40 -10.02 -8.96
CA GLY A 52 13.65 -9.63 -7.78
C GLY A 52 12.23 -10.18 -7.83
N ASP A 53 11.62 -10.25 -6.65
CA ASP A 53 10.24 -10.69 -6.48
C ASP A 53 9.24 -9.55 -6.72
N SER A 54 7.94 -9.88 -6.73
CA SER A 54 6.89 -8.85 -6.70
C SER A 54 6.70 -8.28 -5.30
N LEU A 55 6.26 -7.01 -5.22
CA LEU A 55 5.95 -6.34 -3.95
C LEU A 55 4.92 -7.15 -3.12
N ALA A 56 3.97 -7.81 -3.80
CA ALA A 56 3.02 -8.74 -3.15
C ALA A 56 3.70 -9.93 -2.46
N LYS A 57 4.81 -10.45 -2.98
CA LYS A 57 5.56 -11.53 -2.30
C LYS A 57 6.29 -10.98 -1.08
N GLN A 58 6.95 -9.83 -1.19
CA GLN A 58 7.68 -9.21 -0.08
C GLN A 58 6.75 -8.82 1.09
N PHE A 59 5.50 -8.41 0.82
CA PHE A 59 4.49 -8.23 1.87
C PHE A 59 4.12 -9.53 2.62
N ASN A 60 4.44 -10.72 2.09
CA ASN A 60 4.28 -11.99 2.81
C ASN A 60 5.55 -12.42 3.56
N THR A 61 6.72 -11.81 3.33
CA THR A 61 7.98 -12.15 4.02
C THR A 61 8.24 -11.32 5.28
N GLN A 62 7.24 -10.55 5.76
CA GLN A 62 7.35 -9.64 6.91
C GLN A 62 8.51 -8.62 6.79
N LEU A 63 8.84 -8.21 5.56
CA LEU A 63 9.85 -7.19 5.32
C LEU A 63 9.28 -5.81 5.63
N GLU A 64 9.81 -5.15 6.66
CA GLU A 64 9.49 -3.77 7.01
C GLU A 64 10.22 -2.81 6.06
N TYR A 65 9.49 -1.89 5.43
CA TYR A 65 10.05 -0.82 4.61
C TYR A 65 10.32 0.40 5.49
N ASN A 66 11.53 0.95 5.42
CA ASN A 66 11.81 2.25 6.02
C ASN A 66 11.24 3.37 5.13
N LEU A 67 11.05 4.57 5.68
CA LEU A 67 10.39 5.67 4.96
C LEU A 67 11.07 6.05 3.63
N GLN A 68 12.39 5.89 3.52
CA GLN A 68 13.15 6.08 2.28
C GLN A 68 12.82 5.02 1.24
N ASP A 69 12.72 3.74 1.62
CA ASP A 69 12.32 2.67 0.68
C ASP A 69 10.93 2.98 0.09
N ILE A 70 10.00 3.43 0.95
CA ILE A 70 8.64 3.81 0.53
C ILE A 70 8.67 5.02 -0.42
N GLN A 71 9.54 6.01 -0.19
CA GLN A 71 9.75 7.12 -1.13
C GLN A 71 10.31 6.61 -2.47
N GLU A 72 11.38 5.81 -2.47
CA GLU A 72 12.04 5.29 -3.67
C GLU A 72 11.10 4.42 -4.52
N ILE A 73 10.31 3.55 -3.87
CA ILE A 73 9.31 2.71 -4.50
C ILE A 73 8.19 3.57 -5.10
N MET A 74 7.60 4.48 -4.31
CA MET A 74 6.48 5.30 -4.79
C MET A 74 6.88 6.31 -5.86
N PHE A 75 8.11 6.83 -5.83
CA PHE A 75 8.62 7.74 -6.86
C PHE A 75 8.74 7.02 -8.21
N GLN A 76 9.34 5.82 -8.23
CA GLN A 76 9.46 5.00 -9.45
C GLN A 76 8.11 4.56 -10.01
N ILE A 77 7.16 4.20 -9.14
CA ILE A 77 5.78 3.89 -9.54
C ILE A 77 5.14 5.13 -10.20
N LEU A 78 5.25 6.31 -9.58
CA LEU A 78 4.64 7.54 -10.12
C LEU A 78 5.31 8.05 -11.39
N GLU A 79 6.64 7.95 -11.55
CA GLU A 79 7.30 8.27 -12.84
C GLU A 79 6.86 7.31 -13.95
N GLY A 80 6.75 6.01 -13.66
CA GLY A 80 6.19 5.01 -14.60
C GLY A 80 4.76 5.34 -15.02
N ILE A 81 3.90 5.71 -14.07
CA ILE A 81 2.52 6.16 -14.32
C ILE A 81 2.51 7.46 -15.14
N LYS A 82 3.34 8.44 -14.78
CA LYS A 82 3.45 9.73 -15.49
C LYS A 82 3.85 9.54 -16.94
N TYR A 83 4.79 8.64 -17.23
CA TYR A 83 5.17 8.30 -18.59
C TYR A 83 3.99 7.70 -19.39
N MET A 84 3.24 6.76 -18.80
CA MET A 84 2.04 6.20 -19.44
C MET A 84 0.98 7.29 -19.69
N HIS A 85 0.66 8.09 -18.68
CA HIS A 85 -0.41 9.10 -18.73
C HIS A 85 -0.08 10.24 -19.70
N THR A 86 1.12 10.83 -19.58
CA THR A 86 1.49 12.08 -20.27
C THR A 86 2.22 11.86 -21.59
N ASN A 87 3.17 10.93 -21.66
CA ASN A 87 3.96 10.71 -22.88
C ASN A 87 3.32 9.70 -23.84
N LYS A 88 2.39 8.86 -23.36
CA LYS A 88 1.78 7.77 -24.14
C LYS A 88 0.26 7.77 -24.18
N ARG A 89 -0.41 8.54 -23.31
CA ARG A 89 -1.87 8.59 -23.20
C ARG A 89 -2.49 7.21 -22.95
N ILE A 90 -1.85 6.41 -22.08
CA ILE A 90 -2.26 5.06 -21.69
C ILE A 90 -2.58 5.03 -20.18
N MET A 91 -3.63 4.30 -19.80
CA MET A 91 -3.97 3.91 -18.42
C MET A 91 -3.61 2.44 -18.18
N HIS A 92 -3.16 2.10 -16.97
CA HIS A 92 -2.81 0.73 -16.58
C HIS A 92 -4.02 -0.08 -16.08
N ARG A 93 -4.87 0.55 -15.27
CA ARG A 93 -6.16 0.07 -14.72
C ARG A 93 -6.13 -1.15 -13.79
N ASP A 94 -5.03 -1.89 -13.69
CA ASP A 94 -4.84 -2.96 -12.71
C ASP A 94 -3.51 -2.88 -11.92
N LEU A 95 -3.15 -1.67 -11.49
CA LEU A 95 -2.02 -1.48 -10.57
C LEU A 95 -2.33 -2.12 -9.21
N LYS A 96 -1.47 -3.05 -8.79
CA LYS A 96 -1.56 -3.78 -7.52
C LYS A 96 -0.16 -4.28 -7.14
N PRO A 97 0.11 -4.64 -5.87
CA PRO A 97 1.44 -5.10 -5.45
C PRO A 97 1.98 -6.32 -6.21
N ALA A 98 1.13 -7.15 -6.83
CA ALA A 98 1.59 -8.28 -7.65
C ALA A 98 2.24 -7.85 -8.98
N ASN A 99 1.90 -6.64 -9.46
CA ASN A 99 2.32 -6.09 -10.75
C ASN A 99 3.45 -5.05 -10.61
N ILE A 100 3.98 -4.89 -9.39
CA ILE A 100 5.22 -4.16 -9.11
C ILE A 100 6.31 -5.20 -8.89
N ILE A 101 7.29 -5.26 -9.79
CA ILE A 101 8.37 -6.26 -9.79
C ILE A 101 9.69 -5.57 -9.52
N PHE A 102 10.45 -6.04 -8.53
CA PHE A 102 11.81 -5.54 -8.27
C PHE A 102 12.80 -6.13 -9.27
N LYS A 103 13.77 -5.34 -9.73
CA LYS A 103 14.73 -5.78 -10.76
C LYS A 103 15.68 -6.87 -10.24
N ASN A 104 16.00 -6.80 -8.95
CA ASN A 104 16.85 -7.73 -8.20
C ASN A 104 16.43 -7.72 -6.71
N GLN A 105 17.12 -8.49 -5.86
CA GLN A 105 16.80 -8.62 -4.42
C GLN A 105 17.60 -7.70 -3.48
N TYR A 106 18.39 -6.76 -4.02
CA TYR A 106 19.38 -5.94 -3.29
C TYR A 106 19.10 -4.43 -3.35
N THR A 107 18.16 -3.99 -4.19
CA THR A 107 17.88 -2.57 -4.45
C THR A 107 16.38 -2.35 -4.63
N ASN A 108 15.89 -1.17 -4.25
CA ASN A 108 14.51 -0.75 -4.50
C ASN A 108 14.17 -0.48 -5.98
N GLU A 109 15.07 -0.73 -6.93
CA GLU A 109 14.79 -0.61 -8.37
C GLU A 109 13.63 -1.52 -8.79
N LEU A 110 12.62 -0.95 -9.46
CA LEU A 110 11.41 -1.69 -9.85
C LEU A 110 10.91 -1.39 -11.27
N VAL A 111 10.00 -2.24 -11.74
CA VAL A 111 9.15 -2.02 -12.92
C VAL A 111 7.68 -2.31 -12.61
N ILE A 112 6.78 -1.62 -13.33
CA ILE A 112 5.36 -1.96 -13.44
C ILE A 112 5.20 -2.99 -14.57
N ALA A 113 4.39 -4.03 -14.35
CA ALA A 113 4.20 -5.17 -15.24
C ALA A 113 2.71 -5.57 -15.41
N ASP A 114 2.43 -6.48 -16.36
CA ASP A 114 1.08 -6.95 -16.73
C ASP A 114 0.15 -5.83 -17.23
N PHE A 115 0.24 -5.60 -18.56
CA PHE A 115 -0.49 -4.56 -19.27
C PHE A 115 -1.77 -5.11 -19.93
N GLY A 116 -2.18 -6.34 -19.65
CA GLY A 116 -3.33 -7.02 -20.28
C GLY A 116 -4.69 -6.35 -20.05
N LEU A 117 -4.76 -5.43 -19.07
CA LEU A 117 -5.91 -4.58 -18.80
C LEU A 117 -5.69 -3.09 -19.12
N SER A 118 -4.56 -2.71 -19.73
CA SER A 118 -4.28 -1.34 -20.15
C SER A 118 -5.22 -0.84 -21.27
N THR A 119 -5.23 0.47 -21.51
CA THR A 119 -6.03 1.12 -22.58
C THR A 119 -5.53 2.53 -22.87
N GLU A 120 -5.82 3.05 -24.06
CA GLU A 120 -5.71 4.49 -24.34
C GLU A 120 -6.69 5.32 -23.49
N ILE A 121 -6.29 6.54 -23.12
CA ILE A 121 -7.13 7.57 -22.48
C ILE A 121 -8.04 8.20 -23.54
N ASP A 122 -9.28 8.53 -23.17
CA ASP A 122 -10.32 9.13 -24.02
C ASP A 122 -10.73 8.29 -25.26
N ILE A 123 -10.46 6.98 -25.24
CA ILE A 123 -11.00 6.04 -26.23
C ILE A 123 -12.52 5.93 -26.09
N GLN A 124 -13.24 6.02 -27.22
CA GLN A 124 -14.70 6.03 -27.25
C GLN A 124 -15.35 4.75 -26.70
N ASN A 125 -14.68 3.60 -26.85
CA ASN A 125 -15.23 2.28 -26.51
C ASN A 125 -14.13 1.40 -25.90
N TYR A 126 -14.12 1.26 -24.58
CA TYR A 126 -13.22 0.35 -23.88
C TYR A 126 -13.50 -1.12 -24.22
N LEU A 127 -12.47 -1.88 -24.58
CA LEU A 127 -12.58 -3.33 -24.82
C LEU A 127 -13.16 -4.10 -23.61
N PHE A 128 -12.76 -3.67 -22.42
CA PHE A 128 -13.32 -4.09 -21.14
C PHE A 128 -13.59 -2.83 -20.32
N LEU A 129 -14.84 -2.63 -19.92
CA LEU A 129 -15.29 -1.43 -19.21
C LEU A 129 -14.95 -1.50 -17.72
N LYS A 130 -15.42 -2.55 -17.04
CA LYS A 130 -15.15 -2.84 -15.62
C LYS A 130 -14.02 -3.87 -15.51
N VAL A 131 -12.90 -3.45 -14.91
CA VAL A 131 -11.62 -4.16 -14.87
C VAL A 131 -10.94 -3.99 -13.51
N GLY A 132 -9.73 -4.56 -13.37
CA GLY A 132 -8.88 -4.35 -12.21
C GLY A 132 -9.24 -5.23 -11.01
N THR A 133 -8.30 -5.35 -10.09
CA THR A 133 -8.39 -6.21 -8.91
C THR A 133 -9.14 -5.50 -7.78
N PRO A 134 -10.26 -6.04 -7.26
CA PRO A 134 -10.95 -5.49 -6.09
C PRO A 134 -10.02 -5.31 -4.89
N GLY A 135 -10.35 -4.33 -4.04
CA GLY A 135 -9.48 -3.87 -2.96
C GLY A 135 -8.32 -2.99 -3.43
N ASN A 136 -8.03 -2.93 -4.74
CA ASN A 136 -6.92 -2.16 -5.31
C ASN A 136 -7.42 -1.12 -6.34
N CYS A 137 -8.34 -1.50 -7.22
CA CYS A 137 -8.83 -0.62 -8.27
C CYS A 137 -9.73 0.53 -7.74
N ALA A 138 -9.86 1.58 -8.55
CA ALA A 138 -10.53 2.81 -8.15
C ALA A 138 -12.06 2.65 -8.03
N PRO A 139 -12.74 3.39 -7.13
CA PRO A 139 -14.16 3.20 -6.85
C PRO A 139 -15.04 3.45 -8.08
N GLU A 140 -14.65 4.36 -8.97
CA GLU A 140 -15.35 4.60 -10.24
C GLU A 140 -15.33 3.39 -11.18
N ILE A 141 -14.25 2.60 -11.24
CA ILE A 141 -14.22 1.37 -12.06
C ILE A 141 -15.20 0.33 -11.49
N LEU A 142 -15.43 0.33 -10.18
CA LEU A 142 -16.43 -0.52 -9.53
C LEU A 142 -17.87 0.00 -9.69
N ASP A 143 -18.08 1.32 -9.75
CA ASP A 143 -19.41 1.96 -9.84
C ASP A 143 -19.90 2.19 -11.28
N VAL A 144 -19.01 2.03 -12.28
CA VAL A 144 -19.33 2.27 -13.70
C VAL A 144 -20.47 1.38 -14.18
N GLN A 145 -21.53 2.07 -14.60
CA GLN A 145 -22.66 1.56 -15.37
C GLN A 145 -22.40 1.88 -16.85
N ASN A 146 -23.24 1.36 -17.75
CA ASN A 146 -23.05 1.52 -19.19
C ASN A 146 -22.85 3.00 -19.60
N ASP A 147 -22.09 3.19 -20.67
CA ASP A 147 -21.85 4.48 -21.34
C ASP A 147 -21.08 5.54 -20.53
N LYS A 148 -20.41 5.16 -19.42
CA LYS A 148 -19.50 6.04 -18.67
C LYS A 148 -18.03 5.68 -18.84
N SER A 149 -17.24 6.64 -19.31
CA SER A 149 -15.78 6.61 -19.23
C SER A 149 -15.28 6.98 -17.82
N TYR A 150 -14.00 6.70 -17.58
CA TYR A 150 -13.25 7.16 -16.41
C TYR A 150 -11.84 7.57 -16.84
N THR A 151 -11.20 8.42 -16.03
CA THR A 151 -9.90 9.04 -16.30
C THR A 151 -8.72 8.24 -15.76
N GLU A 152 -7.52 8.58 -16.21
CA GLU A 152 -6.24 8.01 -15.80
C GLU A 152 -5.93 8.14 -14.30
N LEU A 153 -6.60 9.07 -13.61
CA LEU A 153 -6.57 9.21 -12.16
C LEU A 153 -6.97 7.92 -11.41
N CYS A 154 -7.61 6.93 -12.06
CA CYS A 154 -7.87 5.61 -11.49
C CYS A 154 -6.57 4.85 -11.13
N ASP A 155 -5.49 5.07 -11.87
CA ASP A 155 -4.15 4.53 -11.56
C ASP A 155 -3.57 5.20 -10.30
N ILE A 156 -3.86 6.49 -10.06
CA ILE A 156 -3.40 7.22 -8.87
C ILE A 156 -4.10 6.75 -7.60
N TYR A 157 -5.37 6.35 -7.68
CA TYR A 157 -6.04 5.68 -6.56
C TYR A 157 -5.37 4.34 -6.26
N SER A 158 -5.11 3.55 -7.29
CA SER A 158 -4.51 2.22 -7.19
C SER A 158 -3.07 2.27 -6.64
N ALA A 159 -2.28 3.24 -7.09
CA ALA A 159 -0.98 3.58 -6.50
C ALA A 159 -1.11 4.06 -5.05
N GLY A 160 -2.19 4.76 -4.70
CA GLY A 160 -2.53 5.13 -3.32
C GLY A 160 -2.81 3.91 -2.43
N ILE A 161 -3.36 2.81 -2.97
CA ILE A 161 -3.55 1.56 -2.24
C ILE A 161 -2.20 0.86 -2.03
N ILE A 162 -1.30 0.88 -3.01
CA ILE A 162 0.07 0.39 -2.85
C ILE A 162 0.80 1.21 -1.76
N PHE A 163 0.68 2.54 -1.80
CA PHE A 163 1.25 3.43 -0.77
C PHE A 163 0.66 3.17 0.63
N HIS A 164 -0.65 2.91 0.73
CA HIS A 164 -1.27 2.48 1.98
C HIS A 164 -0.62 1.19 2.50
N HIS A 165 -0.48 0.18 1.64
CA HIS A 165 0.09 -1.12 2.04
C HIS A 165 1.55 -0.97 2.50
N LEU A 166 2.36 -0.17 1.80
CA LEU A 166 3.72 0.17 2.20
C LEU A 166 3.78 0.86 3.58
N LEU A 167 2.87 1.80 3.86
CA LEU A 167 2.84 2.55 5.13
C LEU A 167 2.23 1.80 6.32
N MET A 168 1.38 0.79 6.08
CA MET A 168 0.52 0.18 7.11
C MET A 168 0.67 -1.34 7.24
N GLY A 169 1.38 -2.00 6.31
CA GLY A 169 1.49 -3.47 6.25
C GLY A 169 0.22 -4.21 5.83
N TYR A 170 -0.86 -3.51 5.45
CA TYR A 170 -2.13 -4.12 5.05
C TYR A 170 -2.89 -3.33 3.96
N ASN A 171 -3.80 -4.01 3.24
CA ASN A 171 -4.73 -3.37 2.28
C ASN A 171 -5.94 -2.74 3.02
N PRO A 172 -6.35 -1.49 2.72
CA PRO A 172 -7.38 -0.77 3.48
C PRO A 172 -8.81 -1.33 3.34
N PHE A 173 -9.06 -2.22 2.37
CA PHE A 173 -10.38 -2.82 2.12
C PHE A 173 -10.39 -4.36 2.21
N ASP A 174 -9.22 -4.98 2.31
CA ASP A 174 -8.99 -6.42 2.32
C ASP A 174 -7.91 -6.79 3.36
N LYS A 175 -8.25 -6.57 4.65
CA LYS A 175 -7.42 -7.05 5.77
C LYS A 175 -7.57 -8.57 5.91
N LYS A 176 -6.45 -9.29 6.00
CA LYS A 176 -6.45 -10.76 6.17
C LYS A 176 -7.10 -11.18 7.49
N GLU A 177 -6.96 -10.33 8.50
CA GLU A 177 -7.45 -10.49 9.88
C GLU A 177 -8.97 -10.42 9.96
N ASP A 178 -9.59 -9.55 9.16
CA ASP A 178 -11.03 -9.28 9.14
C ASP A 178 -11.84 -10.40 8.45
N GLN A 179 -11.17 -11.33 7.76
CA GLN A 179 -11.76 -12.49 7.05
C GLN A 179 -12.92 -12.10 6.11
N LEU A 180 -12.77 -10.98 5.42
CA LEU A 180 -13.82 -10.40 4.58
C LEU A 180 -14.16 -11.30 3.38
N THR A 181 -15.45 -11.45 3.08
CA THR A 181 -15.87 -12.04 1.81
C THR A 181 -15.53 -11.10 0.65
N PRO A 182 -15.30 -11.61 -0.58
CA PRO A 182 -15.05 -10.76 -1.75
C PRO A 182 -16.13 -9.69 -2.00
N LYS A 183 -17.38 -9.96 -1.60
CA LYS A 183 -18.47 -8.97 -1.65
C LYS A 183 -18.22 -7.80 -0.69
N GLN A 184 -17.79 -8.07 0.55
CA GLN A 184 -17.46 -7.02 1.53
C GLN A 184 -16.26 -6.18 1.09
N VAL A 185 -15.23 -6.80 0.50
CA VAL A 185 -14.07 -6.09 -0.08
C VAL A 185 -14.53 -5.11 -1.18
N ILE A 186 -15.33 -5.60 -2.15
CA ILE A 186 -15.91 -4.76 -3.21
C ILE A 186 -16.76 -3.63 -2.63
N GLU A 187 -17.64 -3.93 -1.66
CA GLU A 187 -18.47 -2.92 -1.00
C GLU A 187 -17.66 -1.86 -0.26
N ASN A 188 -16.58 -2.23 0.43
CA ASN A 188 -15.72 -1.31 1.17
C ASN A 188 -14.92 -0.41 0.23
N ASN A 189 -14.34 -0.98 -0.83
CA ASN A 189 -13.62 -0.28 -1.89
C ASN A 189 -14.54 0.71 -2.65
N LEU A 190 -15.77 0.29 -2.99
CA LEU A 190 -16.78 1.14 -3.64
C LEU A 190 -17.26 2.29 -2.72
N LYS A 191 -17.37 2.04 -1.42
CA LYS A 191 -17.66 3.06 -0.41
C LYS A 191 -16.45 3.99 -0.19
N SER A 192 -15.23 3.53 -0.47
CA SER A 192 -13.95 4.24 -0.28
C SER A 192 -13.77 4.80 1.13
N LYS A 193 -14.30 4.10 2.14
CA LYS A 193 -14.32 4.54 3.55
C LYS A 193 -13.05 4.11 4.28
N ILE A 194 -12.05 5.00 4.30
CA ILE A 194 -10.80 4.80 5.05
C ILE A 194 -10.79 5.72 6.28
N GLN A 195 -10.68 5.12 7.47
CA GLN A 195 -10.69 5.81 8.78
C GLN A 195 -9.30 6.37 9.12
N PHE A 196 -8.88 7.41 8.40
CA PHE A 196 -7.59 8.08 8.61
C PHE A 196 -7.44 8.87 9.92
N ASP A 197 -8.42 8.74 10.81
CA ASP A 197 -8.50 9.28 12.17
C ASP A 197 -8.20 8.22 13.25
N ASN A 198 -8.02 6.95 12.88
CA ASN A 198 -7.54 5.89 13.77
C ASN A 198 -6.12 6.18 14.31
N THR A 199 -5.75 5.53 15.41
CA THR A 199 -4.47 5.75 16.13
C THR A 199 -3.24 5.46 15.29
N GLU A 200 -3.27 4.41 14.48
CA GLU A 200 -2.16 3.95 13.62
C GLU A 200 -1.68 5.06 12.66
N TYR A 201 -2.61 5.75 11.99
CA TYR A 201 -2.29 6.87 11.09
C TYR A 201 -1.64 8.08 11.78
N LYS A 202 -1.57 8.11 13.12
CA LYS A 202 -0.92 9.18 13.90
C LYS A 202 0.56 8.90 14.16
N LEU A 203 1.05 7.74 13.75
CA LEU A 203 2.47 7.38 13.70
C LEU A 203 3.10 7.75 12.33
N ILE A 204 2.29 7.74 11.26
CA ILE A 204 2.72 8.10 9.91
C ILE A 204 3.16 9.59 9.83
N PRO A 205 4.26 9.92 9.14
CA PRO A 205 4.62 11.31 8.84
C PRO A 205 3.47 12.09 8.18
N THR A 206 3.22 13.32 8.66
CA THR A 206 2.12 14.17 8.19
C THR A 206 2.09 14.39 6.68
N ALA A 207 3.27 14.51 6.05
CA ALA A 207 3.41 14.67 4.59
C ALA A 207 2.96 13.41 3.82
N SER A 208 3.34 12.22 4.30
CA SER A 208 2.93 10.93 3.74
C SER A 208 1.41 10.74 3.87
N LEU A 209 0.86 11.00 5.06
CA LEU A 209 -0.58 10.92 5.32
C LEU A 209 -1.37 11.93 4.47
N ARG A 210 -0.81 13.12 4.21
CA ARG A 210 -1.42 14.12 3.30
C ARG A 210 -1.41 13.66 1.85
N LEU A 211 -0.30 13.11 1.33
CA LEU A 211 -0.26 12.57 -0.03
C LEU A 211 -1.26 11.40 -0.16
N LEU A 212 -1.25 10.46 0.79
CA LEU A 212 -2.17 9.32 0.83
C LEU A 212 -3.65 9.75 0.80
N LYS A 213 -4.02 10.76 1.60
CA LYS A 213 -5.37 11.37 1.62
C LYS A 213 -5.76 12.11 0.34
N LYS A 214 -4.81 12.48 -0.52
CA LYS A 214 -5.05 13.09 -1.83
C LYS A 214 -5.12 12.05 -2.96
N MET A 215 -4.35 10.96 -2.86
CA MET A 215 -4.40 9.83 -3.81
C MET A 215 -5.68 9.00 -3.62
N LEU A 216 -6.07 8.72 -2.37
CA LEU A 216 -7.25 7.91 -2.03
C LEU A 216 -8.55 8.71 -1.94
N LYS A 217 -8.70 9.73 -2.80
CA LYS A 217 -9.94 10.49 -2.96
C LYS A 217 -10.92 9.67 -3.81
N LYS A 218 -12.14 9.46 -3.29
CA LYS A 218 -13.18 8.67 -3.98
C LYS A 218 -13.46 9.21 -5.39
N TYR A 219 -13.67 10.51 -5.52
CA TYR A 219 -14.01 11.16 -6.78
C TYR A 219 -12.74 11.59 -7.54
N PRO A 220 -12.58 11.25 -8.84
CA PRO A 220 -11.42 11.62 -9.64
C PRO A 220 -11.10 13.13 -9.62
N ASP A 221 -12.10 13.99 -9.77
CA ASP A 221 -11.92 15.46 -9.82
C ASP A 221 -11.37 16.07 -8.51
N SER A 222 -11.42 15.31 -7.41
CA SER A 222 -10.82 15.68 -6.12
C SER A 222 -9.47 15.03 -5.86
N ARG A 223 -9.02 14.14 -6.75
CA ARG A 223 -7.82 13.31 -6.64
C ARG A 223 -6.63 14.05 -7.23
N ILE A 224 -5.46 13.85 -6.61
CA ILE A 224 -4.22 14.49 -7.07
C ILE A 224 -3.78 13.95 -8.44
N SER A 225 -3.25 14.81 -9.31
CA SER A 225 -2.62 14.37 -10.56
C SER A 225 -1.31 13.65 -10.28
N VAL A 226 -0.81 12.87 -11.24
CA VAL A 226 0.50 12.22 -11.13
C VAL A 226 1.64 13.25 -10.93
N GLN A 227 1.55 14.39 -11.62
CA GLN A 227 2.58 15.43 -11.58
C GLN A 227 2.57 16.20 -10.25
N ASP A 228 1.39 16.45 -9.67
CA ASP A 228 1.27 17.06 -8.35
C ASP A 228 1.68 16.09 -7.22
N ALA A 229 1.47 14.78 -7.43
CA ALA A 229 1.90 13.75 -6.49
C ALA A 229 3.42 13.66 -6.40
N LEU A 230 4.11 13.66 -7.55
CA LEU A 230 5.59 13.70 -7.63
C LEU A 230 6.17 14.99 -7.03
N ASN A 231 5.46 16.12 -7.18
CA ASN A 231 5.87 17.41 -6.62
C ASN A 231 5.55 17.56 -5.10
N HIS A 232 4.96 16.55 -4.45
CA HIS A 232 4.46 16.66 -3.07
C HIS A 232 5.59 16.75 -2.02
N GLU A 233 5.30 17.42 -0.90
CA GLU A 233 6.17 17.50 0.30
C GLU A 233 6.65 16.14 0.84
N PHE A 234 6.02 15.03 0.42
CA PHE A 234 6.44 13.67 0.80
C PHE A 234 7.79 13.28 0.17
N PHE A 235 8.03 13.63 -1.09
CA PHE A 235 9.29 13.35 -1.79
C PHE A 235 10.40 14.37 -1.47
N GLN A 236 10.14 15.29 -0.53
CA GLN A 236 11.06 16.34 -0.10
C GLN A 236 11.53 16.17 1.36
N LEU A 237 10.98 15.20 2.09
CA LEU A 237 11.38 14.88 3.47
C LEU A 237 12.86 14.47 3.48
N LYS A 238 13.66 15.15 4.31
CA LYS A 238 15.10 14.90 4.40
C LYS A 238 15.41 13.75 5.33
N GLU A 239 16.54 13.07 5.12
CA GLU A 239 17.00 11.98 5.97
C GLU A 239 17.00 12.32 7.47
N ILE A 240 17.36 13.55 7.85
CA ILE A 240 17.32 14.05 9.24
C ILE A 240 15.89 14.09 9.82
N GLU A 241 14.88 14.32 8.98
CA GLU A 241 13.46 14.30 9.38
C GLU A 241 12.94 12.85 9.45
N MET A 242 13.42 11.97 8.57
CA MET A 242 13.17 10.53 8.63
C MET A 242 13.79 9.90 9.89
N GLN A 243 15.05 10.23 10.20
CA GLN A 243 15.78 9.75 11.39
C GLN A 243 15.12 10.20 12.71
N LYS A 244 14.47 11.38 12.75
CA LYS A 244 13.67 11.80 13.92
C LYS A 244 12.46 10.89 14.16
N ILE A 245 11.89 10.31 13.10
CA ILE A 245 10.75 9.38 13.20
C ILE A 245 11.27 7.97 13.53
N ILE A 246 12.34 7.52 12.88
CA ILE A 246 13.04 6.27 13.21
C ILE A 246 13.51 6.25 14.67
N ASN A 247 13.89 7.40 15.26
CA ASN A 247 14.21 7.47 16.69
C ASN A 247 12.97 7.37 17.60
N ILE A 248 11.78 7.83 17.17
CA ILE A 248 10.53 7.62 17.93
C ILE A 248 10.14 6.15 17.88
N ASP A 249 10.22 5.50 16.72
CA ASP A 249 9.96 4.06 16.59
C ASP A 249 11.02 3.23 17.35
N ARG A 250 12.30 3.62 17.31
CA ARG A 250 13.35 3.00 18.14
C ARG A 250 13.15 3.22 19.62
N GLU A 251 12.70 4.38 20.08
CA GLU A 251 12.32 4.57 21.49
C GLU A 251 11.17 3.61 21.85
N PHE A 252 10.13 3.51 21.02
CA PHE A 252 9.02 2.59 21.25
C PHE A 252 9.43 1.09 21.19
N GLN A 253 10.37 0.72 20.31
CA GLN A 253 10.88 -0.66 20.17
C GLN A 253 11.90 -1.02 21.25
N GLN A 254 12.81 -0.12 21.63
CA GLN A 254 13.68 -0.30 22.82
C GLN A 254 12.84 -0.46 24.08
N LEU A 255 11.72 0.25 24.16
CA LEU A 255 10.73 0.11 25.22
C LEU A 255 9.91 -1.19 25.14
N SER A 256 9.92 -1.93 24.02
CA SER A 256 9.41 -3.32 23.97
C SER A 256 10.39 -4.39 24.48
N ASN A 257 11.65 -4.04 24.75
CA ASN A 257 12.61 -4.92 25.44
C ASN A 257 12.51 -4.83 26.98
N TYR A 258 11.48 -4.16 27.51
CA TYR A 258 11.16 -4.08 28.94
C TYR A 258 9.81 -4.73 29.28
N ASP A 259 9.67 -5.19 30.53
CA ASP A 259 8.60 -6.10 30.99
C ASP A 259 7.18 -5.49 31.12
N VAL A 260 6.96 -4.18 30.90
CA VAL A 260 5.73 -3.49 31.32
C VAL A 260 5.16 -2.55 30.26
N VAL A 261 3.84 -2.39 30.28
CA VAL A 261 3.09 -1.41 29.48
C VAL A 261 3.16 -0.02 30.17
N PHE A 262 2.27 0.89 29.80
CA PHE A 262 2.70 2.18 29.30
C PHE A 262 1.48 3.15 29.48
N VAL A 263 1.56 4.20 30.33
CA VAL A 263 0.39 5.00 30.84
C VAL A 263 0.39 6.48 30.38
N PRO A 264 -0.75 7.18 30.25
CA PRO A 264 -0.65 8.97 29.47
C PRO A 264 -0.34 10.08 30.50
N HIS A 265 -0.81 11.30 30.22
CA HIS A 265 -0.77 12.41 31.20
C HIS A 265 -2.17 12.86 31.70
N ASN A 266 -3.26 12.57 30.97
CA ASN A 266 -4.63 13.05 31.25
C ASN A 266 -5.56 12.02 31.96
N LYS A 267 -4.96 11.04 32.63
CA LYS A 267 -5.61 10.05 33.53
C LYS A 267 -4.79 9.86 34.82
N ARG A 268 -3.80 10.74 35.06
CA ARG A 268 -2.88 10.65 36.21
C ARG A 268 -3.63 10.78 37.54
N ASP A 269 -4.73 11.54 37.52
CA ASP A 269 -5.63 11.82 38.64
C ASP A 269 -6.64 10.68 38.90
N GLN A 270 -6.58 9.58 38.14
CA GLN A 270 -7.47 8.42 38.23
C GLN A 270 -6.81 7.19 38.90
N LEU A 271 -5.64 7.38 39.51
CA LEU A 271 -4.84 6.34 40.17
C LEU A 271 -5.14 6.31 41.68
N SER A 272 -5.13 5.11 42.29
CA SER A 272 -5.33 4.98 43.75
C SER A 272 -4.13 5.52 44.56
N GLN A 273 -4.32 5.81 45.85
CA GLN A 273 -3.24 6.23 46.76
C GLN A 273 -2.05 5.24 46.77
N GLU A 274 -2.31 3.93 46.81
CA GLU A 274 -1.26 2.91 46.71
C GLU A 274 -0.62 2.88 45.32
N GLN A 275 -1.40 3.00 44.25
CA GLN A 275 -0.86 3.05 42.88
C GLN A 275 0.00 4.31 42.65
N LEU A 276 -0.34 5.43 43.28
CA LEU A 276 0.47 6.65 43.29
C LEU A 276 1.71 6.50 44.18
N GLN A 277 1.62 5.85 45.35
CA GLN A 277 2.80 5.50 46.14
C GLN A 277 3.74 4.54 45.40
N ILE A 278 3.19 3.60 44.63
CA ILE A 278 3.94 2.74 43.71
C ILE A 278 4.58 3.62 42.62
N VAL A 279 3.82 4.35 41.81
CA VAL A 279 4.38 5.22 40.75
C VAL A 279 5.43 6.22 41.27
N ASN A 280 5.28 6.74 42.50
CA ASN A 280 6.21 7.70 43.10
C ASN A 280 7.38 7.07 43.90
N SER A 281 7.32 5.77 44.25
CA SER A 281 8.48 5.01 44.77
C SER A 281 9.24 4.28 43.66
N TYR A 282 8.57 4.03 42.53
CA TYR A 282 9.12 3.49 41.30
C TYR A 282 9.58 4.58 40.31
N SER A 283 9.31 5.86 40.59
CA SER A 283 10.29 6.94 40.37
C SER A 283 11.43 6.86 41.40
N GLY A 284 12.07 5.69 41.50
CA GLY A 284 13.08 5.36 42.51
C GLY A 284 13.66 3.95 42.45
N LYS A 285 12.83 2.90 42.31
CA LYS A 285 13.26 1.46 42.30
C LYS A 285 12.56 0.63 41.21
N THR A 286 12.37 -0.70 41.35
CA THR A 286 11.58 -1.57 40.43
C THR A 286 11.01 -2.84 41.10
N GLU A 287 9.78 -3.31 40.80
CA GLU A 287 9.44 -4.77 40.79
C GLU A 287 8.06 -5.20 40.24
N LEU A 288 7.94 -6.49 39.84
CA LEU A 288 6.71 -7.25 39.53
C LEU A 288 6.97 -8.76 39.78
N THR A 289 6.28 -9.41 40.71
CA THR A 289 6.85 -10.56 41.45
C THR A 289 6.45 -11.99 41.01
N ASN A 290 5.68 -12.23 39.94
CA ASN A 290 5.40 -13.62 39.49
C ASN A 290 5.40 -13.81 37.96
N LYS A 291 6.11 -14.86 37.51
CA LYS A 291 6.37 -15.20 36.10
C LYS A 291 5.12 -15.65 35.33
N ASN A 292 4.20 -16.39 35.95
CA ASN A 292 2.98 -16.86 35.29
C ASN A 292 1.91 -15.76 35.21
N GLN A 293 1.89 -14.85 36.18
CA GLN A 293 1.00 -13.68 36.16
C GLN A 293 1.31 -12.77 34.96
N ARG A 294 2.59 -12.50 34.65
CA ARG A 294 2.97 -11.72 33.45
C ARG A 294 2.46 -12.36 32.15
N ARG A 295 2.67 -13.66 31.97
CA ARG A 295 2.37 -14.37 30.71
C ARG A 295 0.87 -14.43 30.39
N GLN A 296 0.02 -14.65 31.39
CA GLN A 296 -1.44 -14.64 31.21
C GLN A 296 -2.03 -13.23 31.06
N TYR A 297 -1.35 -12.19 31.56
CA TYR A 297 -1.82 -10.80 31.47
C TYR A 297 -1.60 -10.22 30.06
N PHE A 298 -0.38 -10.36 29.51
CA PHE A 298 -0.05 -9.86 28.17
C PHE A 298 -0.84 -10.55 27.05
N GLN A 299 -1.11 -11.86 27.15
CA GLN A 299 -1.90 -12.60 26.16
C GLN A 299 -3.40 -12.24 26.17
N LYS A 300 -3.87 -11.40 27.11
CA LYS A 300 -5.30 -11.14 27.35
C LYS A 300 -5.77 -9.74 27.00
N PHE A 301 -4.89 -8.74 26.96
CA PHE A 301 -5.30 -7.33 27.06
C PHE A 301 -4.98 -6.40 25.88
N ASN A 302 -4.21 -6.81 24.88
CA ASN A 302 -3.86 -5.94 23.74
C ASN A 302 -4.62 -6.34 22.46
N LYS A 303 -5.95 -6.15 22.48
CA LYS A 303 -6.83 -6.39 21.32
C LYS A 303 -7.35 -5.12 20.64
N ASP A 304 -7.39 -4.01 21.36
CA ASP A 304 -8.00 -2.76 20.89
C ASP A 304 -7.07 -1.57 21.11
N ASN A 305 -7.07 -0.67 20.13
CA ASN A 305 -6.25 0.53 20.08
C ASN A 305 -6.70 1.59 21.11
N ASP A 306 -5.89 1.89 22.13
CA ASP A 306 -5.87 3.25 22.71
C ASP A 306 -4.45 3.68 23.12
N LYS A 307 -4.20 4.99 23.08
CA LYS A 307 -2.89 5.60 23.32
C LYS A 307 -2.57 5.64 24.81
N GLN A 308 -1.44 5.06 25.24
CA GLN A 308 -0.58 5.69 26.28
C GLN A 308 0.79 5.02 26.48
N LYS A 309 1.76 5.76 27.07
CA LYS A 309 3.20 5.42 27.03
C LYS A 309 4.13 6.13 28.11
N CYS A 310 4.35 5.57 29.32
CA CYS A 310 5.56 5.72 30.19
C CYS A 310 5.92 4.40 30.96
N LEU A 311 7.21 4.04 31.16
CA LEU A 311 7.70 2.63 31.38
C LEU A 311 8.89 2.48 32.36
N TYR A 312 9.05 1.32 33.04
CA TYR A 312 10.18 0.92 33.92
C TYR A 312 10.38 -0.62 34.00
N LYS A 313 11.29 -1.11 34.86
CA LYS A 313 12.64 -1.66 34.55
C LYS A 313 12.79 -3.00 35.33
N LYS A 314 13.84 -3.79 35.03
CA LYS A 314 14.24 -5.00 35.79
C LYS A 314 15.60 -4.79 36.48
N GLU A 315 15.79 -5.37 37.67
CA GLU A 315 17.10 -5.48 38.35
C GLU A 315 17.63 -6.92 38.32
N ASN A 316 18.95 -7.07 38.56
CA ASN A 316 19.71 -8.26 38.20
C ASN A 316 20.07 -9.15 39.40
N THR A 317 19.83 -10.45 39.22
CA THR A 317 20.74 -11.55 39.61
C THR A 317 20.77 -12.54 38.45
#